data_AF-A0A821B2L1-F1
#
_entry.id   AF-A0A821B2L1-F1
#
_cell.length_a   1.000
_cell.length_b   1.000
_cell.length_c   1.000
_cell.angle_alpha   90.00
_cell.angle_beta   90.00
_cell.angle_gamma   90.00
#
_symmetry.space_group_name_H-M   'P 1'
#
loop_
_entity.id
_entity.type
_entity.pdbx_description
1 polymer ?
#
loop_
_entity_poly.entity_id
_entity_poly.type
_entity_poly.pdbx_seq_one_letter_code
_entity_poly.pdbx_strand_id
1 'polypeptide(L)'
;AVDAMIENKVTFVRHKAGESNVYTIGTIGRHHVVSTKLPLIGRSRTAQISTGSTTTRLLGTFQYVQHVFIIGCAGGIPHYTDASKHIRRGDIIVGYPNEEDYVYGIYEAEQSAEGYEFVSTCYKPKSFQLYQVLESIKENYHQTNLNRSSTHKYPWEKFLKDGIEYLLSHNIDCLPPSNDCLCIKTKNNEIIEIEHPSNEKKDYLRPIIRFGMIAGGKNILTNDYFKITLSDKCNVLCFDSEIDQVIAAIQGNRIESFMIIRGISDYHDGTLNKEWQPYSSLCAAAFMKTIIYKIPNNLYAHSNSQHDDDDDDDDIL
;
A
#
# COMPACT_ATOMS: atom_id res chain seq x y z
N ALA A 1 -12.62 -3.07 0.66
CA ALA A 1 -11.47 -3.79 0.07
C ALA A 1 -10.85 -4.80 1.03
N VAL A 2 -10.05 -4.40 2.03
CA VAL A 2 -9.32 -5.35 2.91
C VAL A 2 -10.25 -6.37 3.58
N ASP A 3 -11.37 -5.95 4.17
CA ASP A 3 -12.29 -6.88 4.83
C ASP A 3 -12.87 -7.95 3.87
N ALA A 4 -12.94 -7.68 2.56
CA ALA A 4 -13.37 -8.68 1.57
C ALA A 4 -12.32 -9.78 1.34
N MET A 5 -11.08 -9.53 1.75
CA MET A 5 -9.97 -10.47 1.64
C MET A 5 -9.83 -11.38 2.87
N ILE A 6 -10.43 -11.00 4.00
CA ILE A 6 -10.34 -11.72 5.28
C ILE A 6 -11.39 -12.82 5.35
N GLU A 7 -10.92 -14.03 5.68
CA GLU A 7 -11.72 -15.24 5.92
C GLU A 7 -12.05 -15.36 7.42
N ASN A 8 -13.12 -16.09 7.78
CA ASN A 8 -13.54 -16.33 9.17
C ASN A 8 -13.61 -15.04 10.03
N LYS A 9 -14.07 -13.94 9.42
CA LYS A 9 -13.96 -12.62 10.02
C LYS A 9 -15.07 -12.28 11.01
N VAL A 10 -14.70 -11.58 12.07
CA VAL A 10 -15.62 -10.96 13.03
C VAL A 10 -15.24 -9.48 13.17
N THR A 11 -16.24 -8.62 13.00
CA THR A 11 -16.08 -7.17 13.24
C THR A 11 -16.68 -6.83 14.59
N PHE A 12 -15.92 -6.15 15.44
CA PHE A 12 -16.42 -5.66 16.72
C PHE A 12 -16.00 -4.20 16.95
N VAL A 13 -16.80 -3.54 17.78
CA VAL A 13 -16.55 -2.17 18.22
C VAL A 13 -16.03 -2.23 19.64
N ARG A 14 -14.81 -1.73 19.86
CA ARG A 14 -14.28 -1.59 21.21
C ARG A 14 -14.65 -0.21 21.74
N HIS A 15 -15.51 -0.20 22.75
CA HIS A 15 -15.86 1.01 23.50
C HIS A 15 -14.97 1.12 24.74
N LYS A 16 -14.21 2.21 24.84
CA LYS A 16 -13.54 2.59 26.09
C LYS A 16 -13.77 4.10 26.28
N ALA A 17 -14.45 4.47 27.37
CA ALA A 17 -14.62 5.84 27.87
C ALA A 17 -14.56 6.97 26.80
N GLY A 18 -15.56 7.03 25.91
CA GLY A 18 -15.67 8.09 24.90
C GLY A 18 -15.07 7.80 23.52
N GLU A 19 -14.49 6.61 23.31
CA GLU A 19 -13.88 6.22 22.04
C GLU A 19 -14.51 4.95 21.47
N SER A 20 -14.72 4.93 20.15
CA SER A 20 -15.12 3.75 19.38
C SER A 20 -14.06 3.45 18.31
N ASN A 21 -13.37 2.32 18.46
CA ASN A 21 -12.53 1.77 17.40
C ASN A 21 -13.19 0.52 16.82
N VAL A 22 -13.21 0.41 15.50
CA VAL A 22 -13.74 -0.76 14.79
C VAL A 22 -12.57 -1.61 14.31
N TYR A 23 -12.57 -2.87 14.73
CA TYR A 23 -11.59 -3.86 14.30
C TYR A 23 -12.31 -5.02 13.61
N THR A 24 -11.71 -5.51 12.54
CA THR A 24 -12.10 -6.78 11.91
C THR A 24 -10.95 -7.75 12.09
N ILE A 25 -11.20 -8.83 12.84
CA ILE A 25 -10.24 -9.91 13.03
C ILE A 25 -10.67 -11.10 12.20
N GLY A 26 -9.73 -11.85 11.65
CA GLY A 26 -10.00 -13.12 11.00
C GLY A 26 -8.71 -13.80 10.57
N THR A 27 -8.77 -14.50 9.46
CA THR A 27 -7.63 -15.23 8.89
C THR A 27 -7.42 -14.87 7.43
N ILE A 28 -6.16 -14.91 6.97
CA ILE A 28 -5.84 -14.98 5.55
C ILE A 28 -4.91 -16.17 5.37
N GLY A 29 -5.44 -17.24 4.78
CA GLY A 29 -4.76 -18.54 4.75
C GLY A 29 -4.53 -19.02 6.19
N ARG A 30 -3.26 -19.12 6.57
CA ARG A 30 -2.83 -19.61 7.89
C ARG A 30 -2.46 -18.50 8.89
N HIS A 31 -2.58 -17.24 8.49
CA HIS A 31 -2.18 -16.09 9.31
C HIS A 31 -3.38 -15.45 9.97
N HIS A 32 -3.28 -15.15 11.26
CA HIS A 32 -4.24 -14.31 11.95
C HIS A 32 -4.03 -12.86 11.54
N VAL A 33 -5.12 -12.19 11.19
CA VAL A 33 -5.07 -10.79 10.73
C VAL A 33 -6.05 -9.94 11.51
N VAL A 34 -5.67 -8.69 11.72
CA VAL A 34 -6.55 -7.63 12.21
C VAL A 34 -6.47 -6.45 11.24
N SER A 35 -7.63 -5.93 10.84
CA SER A 35 -7.74 -4.69 10.07
C SER A 35 -8.48 -3.62 10.87
N THR A 36 -8.17 -2.37 10.58
CA THR A 36 -8.96 -1.21 10.98
C THR A 36 -9.02 -0.22 9.82
N LYS A 37 -10.04 0.63 9.82
CA LYS A 37 -10.22 1.70 8.84
C LYS A 37 -9.83 3.01 9.51
N LEU A 38 -9.15 3.87 8.77
CA LEU A 38 -8.83 5.20 9.26
C LEU A 38 -10.14 6.01 9.37
N PRO A 39 -10.45 6.58 10.56
CA PRO A 39 -11.77 7.15 10.86
C PRO A 39 -12.00 8.50 10.17
N LEU A 40 -10.93 9.24 9.93
CA LEU A 40 -10.92 10.49 9.20
C LEU A 40 -9.88 10.39 8.10
N ILE A 41 -10.30 10.79 6.91
CA ILE A 41 -9.51 10.71 5.70
C ILE A 41 -9.30 12.15 5.19
N GLY A 42 -8.12 12.44 4.66
CA GLY A 42 -7.73 13.77 4.18
C GLY A 42 -6.56 14.43 4.94
N ARG A 43 -6.23 15.65 4.50
CA ARG A 43 -5.01 16.38 4.90
C ARG A 43 -5.18 17.32 6.08
N SER A 44 -6.35 17.34 6.71
CA SER A 44 -6.56 18.18 7.88
C SER A 44 -5.69 17.69 9.02
N ARG A 45 -5.20 18.62 9.86
CA ARG A 45 -4.45 18.25 11.07
C ARG A 45 -5.24 17.27 11.94
N THR A 46 -6.57 17.42 11.99
CA THR A 46 -7.46 16.49 12.70
C THR A 46 -7.43 15.09 12.11
N ALA A 47 -7.50 14.95 10.79
CA ALA A 47 -7.42 13.65 10.11
C ALA A 47 -6.06 12.98 10.35
N GLN A 48 -4.97 13.73 10.21
CA GLN A 48 -3.61 13.26 10.48
C GLN A 48 -3.43 12.74 11.93
N ILE A 49 -3.88 13.53 12.92
CA ILE A 49 -3.83 13.14 14.34
C ILE A 49 -4.67 11.89 14.59
N SER A 50 -5.88 11.85 14.03
CA SER A 50 -6.80 10.73 14.19
C SER A 50 -6.22 9.44 13.60
N THR A 51 -5.66 9.51 12.40
CA THR A 51 -4.98 8.39 11.71
C THR A 51 -3.81 7.84 12.51
N GLY A 52 -2.90 8.70 13.00
CA GLY A 52 -1.78 8.26 13.83
C GLY A 52 -2.24 7.64 15.15
N SER A 53 -3.26 8.22 15.79
CA SER A 53 -3.86 7.71 17.03
C SER A 53 -4.50 6.34 16.83
N THR A 54 -5.34 6.15 15.81
CA THR A 54 -5.97 4.86 15.49
C THR A 54 -4.92 3.78 15.22
N THR A 55 -3.87 4.11 14.47
CA THR A 55 -2.76 3.18 14.19
C THR A 55 -2.06 2.76 15.48
N THR A 56 -1.70 3.73 16.33
CA THR A 56 -1.04 3.46 17.62
C THR A 56 -1.93 2.62 18.55
N ARG A 57 -3.24 2.85 18.56
CA ARG A 57 -4.18 2.06 19.37
C ARG A 57 -4.32 0.63 18.89
N LEU A 58 -4.34 0.40 17.57
CA LEU A 58 -4.33 -0.95 17.02
C LEU A 58 -3.07 -1.68 17.48
N LEU A 59 -1.90 -1.10 17.27
CA LEU A 59 -0.61 -1.72 17.61
C LEU A 59 -0.44 -1.92 19.13
N GLY A 60 -0.93 -0.99 19.95
CA GLY A 60 -0.96 -1.13 21.40
C GLY A 60 -1.98 -2.16 21.92
N THR A 61 -3.08 -2.39 21.18
CA THR A 61 -4.09 -3.41 21.53
C THR A 61 -3.64 -4.81 21.12
N PHE A 62 -3.03 -4.94 19.95
CA PHE A 62 -2.59 -6.21 19.38
C PHE A 62 -1.07 -6.28 19.39
N GLN A 63 -0.51 -6.55 20.57
CA GLN A 63 0.94 -6.51 20.81
C GLN A 63 1.74 -7.58 20.04
N TYR A 64 1.07 -8.62 19.52
CA TYR A 64 1.69 -9.69 18.74
C TYR A 64 1.68 -9.44 17.22
N VAL A 65 1.38 -8.22 16.76
CA VAL A 65 1.45 -7.86 15.34
C VAL A 65 2.92 -7.87 14.88
N GLN A 66 3.24 -8.79 13.96
CA GLN A 66 4.59 -8.95 13.40
C GLN A 66 4.80 -8.13 12.13
N HIS A 67 3.78 -8.08 11.27
CA HIS A 67 3.82 -7.45 9.97
C HIS A 67 2.67 -6.46 9.82
N VAL A 68 2.96 -5.26 9.34
CA VAL A 68 1.93 -4.25 9.05
C VAL A 68 1.82 -4.01 7.54
N PHE A 69 0.62 -4.20 7.00
CA PHE A 69 0.31 -3.87 5.62
C PHE A 69 -0.51 -2.58 5.56
N ILE A 70 -0.04 -1.61 4.78
CA ILE A 70 -0.75 -0.34 4.57
C ILE A 70 -1.37 -0.38 3.18
N ILE A 71 -2.68 -0.58 3.13
CA ILE A 71 -3.44 -0.84 1.91
C ILE A 71 -4.40 0.31 1.62
N GLY A 72 -4.50 0.71 0.36
CA GLY A 72 -5.29 1.89 -0.02
C GLY A 72 -5.11 2.25 -1.48
N CYS A 73 -5.42 3.49 -1.82
CA CYS A 73 -5.28 4.04 -3.16
C CYS A 73 -4.26 5.19 -3.20
N ALA A 74 -3.73 5.47 -4.39
CA ALA A 74 -2.75 6.53 -4.62
C ALA A 74 -2.96 7.18 -5.99
N GLY A 75 -2.32 8.32 -6.20
CA GLY A 75 -2.22 8.97 -7.51
C GLY A 75 -0.98 8.50 -8.25
N GLY A 76 -1.13 7.90 -9.42
CA GLY A 76 -0.02 7.39 -10.22
C GLY A 76 0.65 8.48 -11.06
N ILE A 77 1.91 8.29 -11.43
CA ILE A 77 2.64 9.18 -12.34
C ILE A 77 2.68 8.52 -13.73
N PRO A 78 1.91 9.02 -14.72
CA PRO A 78 1.95 8.47 -16.07
C PRO A 78 3.29 8.74 -16.74
N HIS A 79 3.88 7.71 -17.34
CA HIS A 79 5.04 7.87 -18.21
C HIS A 79 4.59 8.04 -19.67
N TYR A 80 4.80 9.21 -20.26
CA TYR A 80 4.20 9.56 -21.56
C TYR A 80 4.95 8.99 -22.78
N THR A 81 6.24 8.68 -22.63
CA THR A 81 7.11 8.30 -23.76
C THR A 81 7.50 6.82 -23.78
N ASP A 82 7.15 6.05 -22.74
CA ASP A 82 7.52 4.64 -22.59
C ASP A 82 6.29 3.88 -22.09
N ALA A 83 5.69 3.10 -22.98
CA ALA A 83 4.50 2.32 -22.70
C ALA A 83 4.74 1.26 -21.60
N SER A 84 5.96 0.76 -21.46
CA SER A 84 6.29 -0.25 -20.43
C SER A 84 6.24 0.34 -19.02
N LYS A 85 6.60 1.62 -18.88
CA LYS A 85 6.56 2.38 -17.62
C LYS A 85 5.24 3.09 -17.38
N HIS A 86 4.34 3.09 -18.37
CA HIS A 86 3.11 3.87 -18.32
C HIS A 86 2.12 3.35 -17.26
N ILE A 87 1.92 4.13 -16.20
CA ILE A 87 1.00 3.82 -15.09
C ILE A 87 -0.43 4.19 -15.49
N ARG A 88 -1.37 3.26 -15.23
CA ARG A 88 -2.81 3.45 -15.45
C ARG A 88 -3.63 3.22 -14.18
N ARG A 89 -4.86 3.74 -14.12
CA ARG A 89 -5.76 3.45 -12.99
C ARG A 89 -6.04 1.96 -12.88
N GLY A 90 -6.06 1.44 -11.65
CA GLY A 90 -6.10 0.00 -11.38
C GLY A 90 -4.74 -0.71 -11.39
N ASP A 91 -3.64 -0.05 -11.79
CA ASP A 91 -2.30 -0.60 -11.52
C ASP A 91 -2.07 -0.66 -10.01
N ILE A 92 -1.21 -1.59 -9.60
CA ILE A 92 -0.83 -1.80 -8.21
C ILE A 92 0.62 -1.37 -8.05
N ILE A 93 0.87 -0.42 -7.16
CA ILE A 93 2.21 0.00 -6.76
C ILE A 93 2.52 -0.62 -5.39
N VAL A 94 3.67 -1.27 -5.30
CA VAL A 94 4.23 -1.75 -4.04
C VAL A 94 5.39 -0.86 -3.68
N GLY A 95 5.35 -0.27 -2.48
CA GLY A 95 6.45 0.51 -1.93
C GLY A 95 7.68 -0.38 -1.82
N TYR A 96 8.64 -0.17 -2.72
CA TYR A 96 9.78 -1.04 -2.94
C TYR A 96 11.09 -0.31 -2.66
N PRO A 97 12.11 -0.98 -2.08
CA PRO A 97 13.35 -0.33 -1.65
C PRO A 97 14.08 0.30 -2.84
N ASN A 98 14.47 1.56 -2.71
CA ASN A 98 15.40 2.21 -3.65
C ASN A 98 16.86 1.82 -3.32
N GLU A 99 17.83 2.51 -3.92
CA GLU A 99 19.26 2.27 -3.68
C GLU A 99 19.68 2.48 -2.21
N GLU A 100 18.91 3.23 -1.43
CA GLU A 100 19.12 3.49 0.01
C GLU A 100 18.17 2.68 0.92
N ASP A 101 17.48 1.71 0.33
CA ASP A 101 16.44 0.84 0.88
C ASP A 101 15.13 1.54 1.31
N TYR A 102 14.93 2.82 0.96
CA TYR A 102 13.71 3.54 1.29
C TYR A 102 12.53 3.08 0.43
N VAL A 103 11.37 2.92 1.08
CA VAL A 103 10.11 2.47 0.44
C VAL A 103 9.06 3.58 0.41
N TYR A 104 9.22 4.58 1.27
CA TYR A 104 8.35 5.75 1.37
C TYR A 104 9.17 7.01 1.69
N GLY A 105 8.83 8.14 1.09
CA GLY A 105 9.45 9.43 1.39
C GLY A 105 8.43 10.56 1.50
N ILE A 106 8.54 11.38 2.52
CA ILE A 106 7.79 12.64 2.64
C ILE A 106 8.71 13.74 2.15
N TYR A 107 8.33 14.40 1.06
CA TYR A 107 9.16 15.41 0.42
C TYR A 107 8.55 16.81 0.60
N GLU A 108 9.40 17.80 0.79
CA GLU A 108 9.04 19.21 0.76
C GLU A 108 10.01 19.92 -0.19
N ALA A 109 9.46 20.73 -1.10
CA ALA A 109 10.27 21.59 -1.95
C ALA A 109 10.54 22.92 -1.25
N GLU A 110 11.81 23.25 -1.05
CA GLU A 110 12.27 24.52 -0.50
C GLU A 110 12.97 25.35 -1.60
N GLN A 111 12.78 26.67 -1.55
CA GLN A 111 13.42 27.58 -2.51
C GLN A 111 14.92 27.70 -2.18
N SER A 112 15.77 27.48 -3.17
CA SER A 112 17.23 27.66 -3.07
C SER A 112 17.75 28.67 -4.11
N ALA A 113 19.03 29.03 -4.02
CA ALA A 113 19.68 29.93 -4.99
C ALA A 113 19.71 29.35 -6.42
N GLU A 114 19.68 28.02 -6.54
CA GLU A 114 19.71 27.28 -7.82
C GLU A 114 18.31 26.83 -8.28
N GLY A 115 17.25 27.25 -7.58
CA GLY A 115 15.87 26.90 -7.89
C GLY A 115 15.15 26.28 -6.70
N TYR A 116 14.99 24.95 -6.72
CA TYR A 116 14.35 24.20 -5.65
C TYR A 116 15.24 23.05 -5.17
N GLU A 117 15.30 22.86 -3.86
CA GLU A 117 15.87 21.69 -3.21
C GLU A 117 14.76 20.89 -2.54
N PHE A 118 14.90 19.55 -2.53
CA PHE A 118 13.94 18.68 -1.85
C PHE A 118 14.50 18.28 -0.49
N VAL A 119 13.81 18.67 0.57
CA VAL A 119 14.03 18.14 1.92
C VAL A 119 13.12 16.93 2.09
N SER A 120 13.65 15.83 2.61
CA SER A 120 12.88 14.60 2.72
C SER A 120 13.05 13.89 4.06
N THR A 121 11.94 13.33 4.57
CA THR A 121 11.97 12.29 5.59
C THR A 121 11.61 10.96 4.95
N CYS A 122 12.56 10.04 4.87
CA CYS A 122 12.39 8.75 4.21
C CYS A 122 12.29 7.60 5.22
N TYR A 123 11.52 6.58 4.85
CA TYR A 123 11.13 5.48 5.70
C TYR A 123 11.45 4.14 5.04
N LYS A 124 12.02 3.24 5.83
CA LYS A 124 12.28 1.85 5.45
C LYS A 124 11.93 0.88 6.57
N PRO A 125 11.53 -0.36 6.25
CA PRO A 125 11.43 -1.41 7.24
C PRO A 125 12.83 -1.72 7.80
N LYS A 126 12.89 -2.20 9.05
CA LYS A 126 14.12 -2.78 9.61
C LYS A 126 14.26 -4.26 9.26
N SER A 127 13.12 -4.96 9.11
CA SER A 127 13.05 -6.36 8.70
C SER A 127 12.49 -6.48 7.28
N PHE A 128 13.31 -7.04 6.38
CA PHE A 128 12.98 -7.23 4.97
C PHE A 128 12.32 -8.58 4.67
N GLN A 129 11.79 -9.30 5.67
CA GLN A 129 11.14 -10.60 5.48
C GLN A 129 9.99 -10.55 4.46
N LEU A 130 9.14 -9.52 4.51
CA LEU A 130 8.08 -9.33 3.52
C LEU A 130 8.63 -9.09 2.11
N TYR A 131 9.78 -8.43 2.00
CA TYR A 131 10.44 -8.13 0.73
C TYR A 131 11.13 -9.36 0.15
N GLN A 132 11.66 -10.27 0.98
CA GLN A 132 12.14 -11.58 0.53
C GLN A 132 11.01 -12.42 -0.11
N VAL A 133 9.81 -12.39 0.49
CA VAL A 133 8.61 -13.01 -0.11
C VAL A 133 8.26 -12.32 -1.42
N LEU A 134 8.34 -10.98 -1.45
CA LEU A 134 8.04 -10.16 -2.62
C LEU A 134 8.98 -10.44 -3.79
N GLU A 135 10.28 -10.65 -3.57
CA GLU A 135 11.24 -10.99 -4.62
C GLU A 135 10.81 -12.23 -5.39
N SER A 136 10.41 -13.28 -4.68
CA SER A 136 9.93 -14.52 -5.33
C SER A 136 8.69 -14.29 -6.21
N ILE A 137 7.83 -13.34 -5.83
CA ILE A 137 6.64 -12.97 -6.60
C ILE A 137 7.05 -12.12 -7.81
N LYS A 138 7.94 -11.15 -7.60
CA LYS A 138 8.44 -10.21 -8.59
C LYS A 138 9.21 -10.93 -9.70
N GLU A 139 10.11 -11.84 -9.35
CA GLU A 139 10.86 -12.66 -10.31
C GLU A 139 9.92 -13.50 -11.19
N ASN A 140 8.98 -14.22 -10.55
CA ASN A 140 7.99 -15.01 -11.27
C ASN A 140 7.11 -14.14 -12.18
N TYR A 141 6.70 -12.96 -11.68
CA TYR A 141 5.93 -11.99 -12.44
C TYR A 141 6.73 -11.49 -13.66
N HIS A 142 7.97 -11.03 -13.51
CA HIS A 142 8.76 -10.54 -14.65
C HIS A 142 9.05 -11.62 -15.70
N GLN A 143 9.32 -12.86 -15.28
CA GLN A 143 9.58 -13.97 -16.20
C GLN A 143 8.34 -14.35 -17.03
N THR A 144 7.15 -14.33 -16.42
CA THR A 144 5.94 -14.86 -17.05
C THR A 144 5.01 -13.76 -17.60
N ASN A 145 5.17 -12.51 -17.17
CA ASN A 145 4.34 -11.39 -17.63
C ASN A 145 4.62 -10.99 -19.09
N LEU A 146 5.86 -11.15 -19.56
CA LEU A 146 6.22 -10.92 -20.97
C LEU A 146 5.50 -11.89 -21.93
N ASN A 147 5.12 -13.07 -21.44
CA ASN A 147 4.41 -14.11 -22.18
C ASN A 147 3.05 -14.40 -21.53
N ARG A 148 2.29 -13.36 -21.16
CA ARG A 148 0.96 -13.47 -20.53
C ARG A 148 -0.01 -14.23 -21.44
N SER A 149 0.07 -15.57 -21.41
CA SER A 149 -0.91 -16.45 -22.04
C SER A 149 -2.28 -16.19 -21.43
N SER A 150 -3.33 -16.52 -22.18
CA SER A 150 -4.71 -16.57 -21.71
C SER A 150 -4.91 -17.52 -20.51
N THR A 151 -3.93 -18.37 -20.20
CA THR A 151 -3.99 -19.39 -19.14
C THR A 151 -3.27 -19.00 -17.85
N HIS A 152 -2.34 -18.04 -17.86
CA HIS A 152 -1.58 -17.68 -16.66
C HIS A 152 -2.43 -16.79 -15.73
N LYS A 153 -2.86 -17.37 -14.61
CA LYS A 153 -3.66 -16.69 -13.58
C LYS A 153 -2.83 -16.55 -12.32
N TYR A 154 -2.41 -15.33 -12.02
CA TYR A 154 -1.75 -15.06 -10.76
C TYR A 154 -2.76 -15.06 -9.60
N PRO A 155 -2.35 -15.37 -8.35
CA PRO A 155 -3.29 -15.46 -7.24
C PRO A 155 -4.10 -14.17 -7.02
N TRP A 156 -3.49 -12.99 -7.20
CA TRP A 156 -4.20 -11.71 -7.04
C TRP A 156 -5.29 -11.48 -8.09
N GLU A 157 -5.17 -12.05 -9.30
CA GLU A 157 -6.22 -11.95 -10.33
C GLU A 157 -7.47 -12.73 -9.88
N LYS A 158 -7.25 -13.92 -9.29
CA LYS A 158 -8.33 -14.71 -8.69
C LYS A 158 -8.92 -13.99 -7.47
N PHE A 159 -8.08 -13.52 -6.54
CA PHE A 159 -8.56 -12.82 -5.34
C PHE A 159 -9.30 -11.52 -5.68
N LEU A 160 -8.89 -10.82 -6.73
CA LEU A 160 -9.60 -9.64 -7.23
C LEU A 160 -10.98 -10.04 -7.75
N LYS A 161 -11.06 -11.07 -8.59
CA LYS A 161 -12.35 -11.58 -9.10
C LYS A 161 -13.28 -12.01 -7.97
N ASP A 162 -12.80 -12.85 -7.05
CA ASP A 162 -13.57 -13.34 -5.91
C ASP A 162 -14.00 -12.17 -5.00
N GLY A 163 -13.13 -11.17 -4.83
CA GLY A 163 -13.43 -9.95 -4.08
C GLY A 163 -14.50 -9.06 -4.73
N ILE A 164 -14.50 -8.95 -6.06
CA ILE A 164 -15.54 -8.23 -6.82
C ILE A 164 -16.88 -8.95 -6.64
N GLU A 165 -16.91 -10.26 -6.86
CA GLU A 165 -18.14 -11.07 -6.71
C GLU A 165 -18.71 -10.95 -5.29
N TYR A 166 -17.84 -11.03 -4.27
CA TYR A 166 -18.23 -10.86 -2.87
C TYR A 166 -18.80 -9.47 -2.58
N LEU A 167 -18.17 -8.39 -3.05
CA LEU A 167 -18.66 -7.03 -2.77
C LEU A 167 -19.96 -6.73 -3.51
N LEU A 168 -20.10 -7.18 -4.76
CA LEU A 168 -21.33 -7.05 -5.53
C LEU A 168 -22.48 -7.83 -4.87
N SER A 169 -22.23 -9.02 -4.32
CA SER A 169 -23.26 -9.77 -3.60
C SER A 169 -23.74 -9.07 -2.32
N HIS A 170 -23.01 -8.06 -1.84
CA HIS A 170 -23.37 -7.22 -0.70
C HIS A 170 -23.79 -5.80 -1.11
N ASN A 171 -24.11 -5.59 -2.39
CA ASN A 171 -24.51 -4.29 -2.97
C ASN A 171 -23.46 -3.18 -2.80
N ILE A 172 -22.17 -3.54 -2.81
CA ILE A 172 -21.06 -2.59 -2.78
C ILE A 172 -20.46 -2.53 -4.19
N ASP A 173 -20.64 -1.40 -4.88
CA ASP A 173 -20.02 -1.19 -6.19
C ASP A 173 -18.50 -1.03 -6.04
N CYS A 174 -17.79 -1.84 -6.82
CA CYS A 174 -16.33 -1.86 -6.88
C CYS A 174 -15.82 -2.13 -8.30
N LEU A 175 -16.69 -1.98 -9.30
CA LEU A 175 -16.31 -2.15 -10.70
C LEU A 175 -15.49 -0.94 -11.16
N PRO A 176 -14.52 -1.14 -12.07
CA PRO A 176 -13.80 -0.03 -12.67
C PRO A 176 -14.78 0.82 -13.51
N PRO A 177 -14.70 2.15 -13.43
CA PRO A 177 -15.40 3.02 -14.36
C PRO A 177 -15.03 2.74 -15.82
N SER A 178 -15.92 3.10 -16.74
CA SER A 178 -15.78 2.82 -18.17
C SER A 178 -14.73 3.67 -18.89
N ASN A 179 -14.35 4.83 -18.33
CA ASN A 179 -13.38 5.75 -18.93
C ASN A 179 -12.12 5.88 -18.05
N ASP A 180 -10.99 5.40 -18.55
CA ASP A 180 -9.65 5.73 -18.03
C ASP A 180 -8.97 6.67 -19.02
N CYS A 181 -8.79 7.92 -18.60
CA CYS A 181 -8.19 8.98 -19.40
C CYS A 181 -7.22 9.80 -18.55
N LEU A 182 -6.19 10.33 -19.20
CA LEU A 182 -5.23 11.24 -18.61
C LEU A 182 -5.85 12.65 -18.57
N CYS A 183 -5.57 13.40 -17.52
CA CYS A 183 -5.98 14.80 -17.42
C CYS A 183 -4.73 15.66 -17.40
N ILE A 184 -4.58 16.55 -18.39
CA ILE A 184 -3.48 17.52 -18.43
C ILE A 184 -4.03 18.90 -18.13
N LYS A 185 -3.39 19.58 -17.19
CA LYS A 185 -3.68 20.99 -16.88
C LYS A 185 -2.90 21.89 -17.84
N THR A 186 -3.60 22.69 -18.62
CA THR A 186 -2.97 23.67 -19.52
C THR A 186 -2.47 24.87 -18.75
N LYS A 187 -1.66 25.72 -19.41
CA LYS A 187 -1.19 27.01 -18.86
C LYS A 187 -2.34 27.93 -18.44
N ASN A 188 -3.53 27.76 -19.02
CA ASN A 188 -4.73 28.55 -18.71
C ASN A 188 -5.57 27.95 -17.57
N ASN A 189 -5.04 26.96 -16.84
CA ASN A 189 -5.78 26.17 -15.83
C ASN A 189 -6.96 25.34 -16.38
N GLU A 190 -7.07 25.17 -17.70
CA GLU A 190 -8.06 24.27 -18.29
C GLU A 190 -7.60 22.82 -18.16
N ILE A 191 -8.52 21.90 -17.92
CA ILE A 191 -8.24 20.47 -17.84
C ILE A 191 -8.64 19.85 -19.18
N ILE A 192 -7.69 19.24 -19.88
CA ILE A 192 -7.92 18.50 -21.11
C ILE A 192 -7.81 17.01 -20.81
N GLU A 193 -8.83 16.24 -21.20
CA GLU A 193 -8.77 14.78 -21.19
C GLU A 193 -8.06 14.28 -22.45
N ILE A 194 -7.11 13.35 -22.25
CA ILE A 194 -6.29 12.77 -23.30
C ILE A 194 -6.29 11.26 -23.14
N GLU A 195 -6.33 10.54 -24.26
CA GLU A 195 -6.18 9.10 -24.28
C GLU A 195 -4.77 8.66 -23.84
N HIS A 196 -4.68 7.43 -23.36
CA HIS A 196 -3.39 6.84 -23.02
C HIS A 196 -2.52 6.63 -24.28
N PRO A 197 -1.18 6.69 -24.20
CA PRO A 197 -0.29 6.48 -25.35
C PRO A 197 -0.42 5.14 -26.08
N SER A 198 -1.15 4.16 -25.51
CA SER A 198 -1.47 2.89 -26.13
C SER A 198 -2.98 2.67 -26.13
N ASN A 199 -3.54 2.33 -27.28
CA ASN A 199 -4.98 2.08 -27.44
C ASN A 199 -5.39 0.66 -27.02
N GLU A 200 -4.50 -0.12 -26.41
CA GLU A 200 -4.84 -1.43 -25.87
C GLU A 200 -5.85 -1.29 -24.72
N LYS A 201 -7.00 -1.96 -24.88
CA LYS A 201 -8.01 -2.08 -23.83
C LYS A 201 -7.40 -2.82 -22.65
N LYS A 202 -7.40 -2.17 -21.49
CA LYS A 202 -6.90 -2.75 -20.24
C LYS A 202 -7.85 -3.86 -19.76
N ASP A 203 -7.29 -5.03 -19.48
CA ASP A 203 -8.00 -6.08 -18.75
C ASP A 203 -7.96 -5.77 -17.25
N TYR A 204 -9.06 -5.23 -16.73
CA TYR A 204 -9.20 -4.85 -15.33
C TYR A 204 -9.30 -6.04 -14.36
N LEU A 205 -9.33 -7.28 -14.82
CA LEU A 205 -9.14 -8.44 -13.94
C LEU A 205 -7.66 -8.83 -13.81
N ARG A 206 -6.78 -8.19 -14.60
CA ARG A 206 -5.35 -8.49 -14.68
C ARG A 206 -4.49 -7.25 -14.41
N PRO A 207 -4.63 -6.62 -13.22
CA PRO A 207 -3.88 -5.42 -12.88
C PRO A 207 -2.37 -5.65 -13.03
N ILE A 208 -1.65 -4.60 -13.44
CA ILE A 208 -0.20 -4.60 -13.57
C ILE A 208 0.40 -4.22 -12.22
N ILE A 209 1.41 -4.97 -11.78
CA ILE A 209 2.14 -4.66 -10.55
C ILE A 209 3.42 -3.94 -10.91
N ARG A 210 3.71 -2.87 -10.19
CA ARG A 210 4.94 -2.09 -10.31
C ARG A 210 5.56 -1.91 -8.94
N PHE A 211 6.88 -1.86 -8.93
CA PHE A 211 7.71 -1.82 -7.73
C PHE A 211 8.53 -0.53 -7.76
N GLY A 212 8.29 0.36 -6.81
CA GLY A 212 9.02 1.62 -6.70
C GLY A 212 8.64 2.40 -5.46
N MET A 213 9.23 3.58 -5.29
CA MET A 213 8.96 4.41 -4.13
C MET A 213 7.55 4.99 -4.19
N ILE A 214 6.97 5.16 -3.00
CA ILE A 214 5.75 5.92 -2.81
C ILE A 214 6.15 7.22 -2.11
N ALA A 215 5.57 8.35 -2.52
CA ALA A 215 5.90 9.64 -1.93
C ALA A 215 4.68 10.32 -1.32
N GLY A 216 4.92 11.08 -0.25
CA GLY A 216 4.00 12.08 0.30
C GLY A 216 4.64 13.46 0.27
N GLY A 217 3.92 14.46 0.78
CA GLY A 217 4.42 15.84 0.86
C GLY A 217 3.44 16.88 0.33
N LYS A 218 3.01 17.82 1.17
CA LYS A 218 1.86 18.68 0.87
C LYS A 218 2.06 19.59 -0.36
N ASN A 219 3.23 20.21 -0.50
CA ASN A 219 3.52 21.14 -1.61
C ASN A 219 3.96 20.42 -2.91
N ILE A 220 4.36 19.16 -2.81
CA ILE A 220 4.72 18.31 -3.95
C ILE A 220 3.48 17.97 -4.79
N LEU A 221 2.39 17.59 -4.11
CA LEU A 221 1.17 17.11 -4.76
C LEU A 221 0.49 18.17 -5.64
N THR A 222 0.79 19.45 -5.40
CA THR A 222 0.22 20.59 -6.14
C THR A 222 1.06 21.02 -7.35
N ASN A 223 2.23 20.42 -7.59
CA ASN A 223 3.14 20.84 -8.66
C ASN A 223 3.63 19.63 -9.50
N ASP A 224 3.16 19.56 -10.75
CA ASP A 224 3.52 18.48 -11.68
C ASP A 224 5.01 18.41 -11.98
N TYR A 225 5.71 19.56 -11.99
CA TYR A 225 7.17 19.58 -12.18
C TYR A 225 7.90 18.86 -11.04
N PHE A 226 7.47 19.06 -9.79
CA PHE A 226 8.06 18.36 -8.64
C PHE A 226 7.76 16.86 -8.68
N LYS A 227 6.53 16.49 -9.08
CA LYS A 227 6.15 15.08 -9.24
C LYS A 227 7.03 14.36 -10.26
N ILE A 228 7.23 14.96 -11.44
CA ILE A 228 8.10 14.39 -12.49
C ILE A 228 9.56 14.33 -11.99
N THR A 229 10.05 15.40 -11.37
CA THR A 229 11.43 15.44 -10.86
C THR A 229 11.69 14.34 -9.83
N LEU A 230 10.75 14.08 -8.91
CA LEU A 230 10.86 13.00 -7.93
C LEU A 230 10.71 11.61 -8.58
N SER A 231 9.87 11.47 -9.61
CA SER A 231 9.79 10.25 -10.41
C SER A 231 11.15 9.90 -11.01
N ASP A 232 11.81 10.88 -11.61
CA ASP A 232 13.09 10.68 -12.31
C ASP A 232 14.25 10.46 -11.34
N LYS A 233 14.32 11.24 -10.24
CA LYS A 233 15.45 11.19 -9.30
C LYS A 233 15.34 10.09 -8.25
N CYS A 234 14.12 9.78 -7.79
CA CYS A 234 13.90 8.92 -6.63
C CYS A 234 13.10 7.66 -6.96
N ASN A 235 12.81 7.39 -8.25
CA ASN A 235 11.98 6.26 -8.68
C ASN A 235 10.61 6.23 -7.96
N VAL A 236 10.04 7.42 -7.74
CA VAL A 236 8.69 7.56 -7.18
C VAL A 236 7.68 7.21 -8.28
N LEU A 237 6.79 6.26 -8.00
CA LEU A 237 5.77 5.81 -8.97
C LEU A 237 4.38 6.34 -8.67
N CYS A 238 4.10 6.64 -7.40
CA CYS A 238 2.82 7.20 -7.00
C CYS A 238 2.93 8.05 -5.74
N PHE A 239 1.92 8.88 -5.56
CA PHE A 239 1.76 9.75 -4.42
C PHE A 239 0.59 9.33 -3.53
N ASP A 240 0.84 9.35 -2.24
CA ASP A 240 -0.15 9.17 -1.20
C ASP A 240 -0.18 10.44 -0.33
N SER A 241 -1.37 10.84 0.11
CA SER A 241 -1.54 12.09 0.85
C SER A 241 -1.92 11.92 2.32
N GLU A 242 -1.96 10.68 2.82
CA GLU A 242 -2.67 10.35 4.07
C GLU A 242 -1.92 9.37 4.98
N ILE A 243 -0.81 8.78 4.53
CA ILE A 243 -0.13 7.71 5.29
C ILE A 243 1.09 8.12 6.08
N ASP A 244 1.49 9.39 5.99
CA ASP A 244 2.60 9.96 6.75
C ASP A 244 2.51 9.57 8.24
N GLN A 245 1.35 9.79 8.85
CA GLN A 245 1.13 9.51 10.27
C GLN A 245 0.95 8.03 10.57
N VAL A 246 0.53 7.23 9.59
CA VAL A 246 0.48 5.76 9.74
C VAL A 246 1.91 5.22 9.84
N ILE A 247 2.78 5.63 8.92
CA ILE A 247 4.19 5.22 8.89
C ILE A 247 4.92 5.68 10.16
N ALA A 248 4.74 6.94 10.57
CA ALA A 248 5.32 7.46 11.79
C ALA A 248 4.83 6.67 13.03
N ALA A 249 3.54 6.31 13.10
CA ALA A 249 3.00 5.51 14.18
C ALA A 249 3.54 4.07 14.18
N ILE A 250 3.70 3.43 13.01
CA ILE A 250 4.32 2.10 12.88
C ILE A 250 5.74 2.11 13.46
N GLN A 251 6.56 3.08 13.04
CA GLN A 251 7.93 3.23 13.56
C GLN A 251 7.97 3.56 15.05
N GLY A 252 7.09 4.46 15.51
CA GLY A 252 6.98 4.84 16.92
C GLY A 252 6.58 3.66 17.82
N ASN A 253 5.78 2.73 17.30
CA ASN A 253 5.42 1.47 17.97
C ASN A 253 6.45 0.35 17.74
N ARG A 254 7.62 0.66 17.19
CA ARG A 254 8.74 -0.27 16.95
C ARG A 254 8.39 -1.48 16.10
N ILE A 255 7.41 -1.34 15.20
CA ILE A 255 7.14 -2.38 14.21
C ILE A 255 8.26 -2.34 13.16
N GLU A 256 8.96 -3.46 13.05
CA GLU A 256 10.14 -3.58 12.19
C GLU A 256 9.82 -4.02 10.76
N SER A 257 8.66 -4.65 10.56
CA SER A 257 8.25 -5.21 9.28
C SER A 257 6.94 -4.59 8.81
N PHE A 258 7.01 -3.83 7.72
CA PHE A 258 5.82 -3.25 7.09
C PHE A 258 5.96 -3.22 5.56
N MET A 259 4.83 -3.15 4.87
CA MET A 259 4.76 -3.00 3.42
C MET A 259 3.61 -2.08 3.03
N ILE A 260 3.84 -1.24 2.02
CA ILE A 260 2.85 -0.29 1.50
C ILE A 260 2.40 -0.79 0.13
N ILE A 261 1.09 -0.91 -0.08
CA ILE A 261 0.51 -1.36 -1.35
C ILE A 261 -0.63 -0.41 -1.72
N ARG A 262 -0.56 0.14 -2.94
CA ARG A 262 -1.50 1.12 -3.46
C ARG A 262 -2.07 0.72 -4.79
N GLY A 263 -3.39 0.85 -4.92
CA GLY A 263 -4.04 0.83 -6.22
C GLY A 263 -4.13 2.24 -6.77
N ILE A 264 -3.81 2.43 -8.04
CA ILE A 264 -3.87 3.76 -8.65
C ILE A 264 -5.32 4.15 -8.94
N SER A 265 -5.83 5.18 -8.24
CA SER A 265 -7.20 5.68 -8.43
C SER A 265 -7.28 6.94 -9.29
N ASP A 266 -6.18 7.69 -9.39
CA ASP A 266 -6.10 8.90 -10.20
C ASP A 266 -4.64 9.15 -10.62
N TYR A 267 -4.39 10.29 -11.28
CA TYR A 267 -3.07 10.70 -11.75
C TYR A 267 -2.51 11.92 -10.99
N HIS A 268 -3.00 12.14 -9.77
CA HIS A 268 -2.66 13.31 -8.97
C HIS A 268 -2.02 12.89 -7.65
N ASP A 269 -2.84 12.40 -6.72
CA ASP A 269 -2.47 12.23 -5.32
C ASP A 269 -3.31 11.21 -4.54
N GLY A 270 -4.26 10.52 -5.19
CA GLY A 270 -5.11 9.54 -4.54
C GLY A 270 -6.18 10.13 -3.62
N THR A 271 -6.40 11.45 -3.64
CA THR A 271 -7.36 12.14 -2.76
C THR A 271 -8.79 11.61 -2.88
N LEU A 272 -9.59 11.81 -1.83
CA LEU A 272 -10.98 11.35 -1.70
C LEU A 272 -11.90 11.60 -2.90
N ASN A 273 -12.97 10.81 -2.93
CA ASN A 273 -14.13 10.95 -3.80
C ASN A 273 -13.80 10.75 -5.29
N LYS A 274 -12.93 9.79 -5.61
CA LYS A 274 -12.73 9.35 -7.00
C LYS A 274 -13.48 8.05 -7.25
N GLU A 275 -14.15 7.99 -8.39
CA GLU A 275 -14.92 6.83 -8.84
C GLU A 275 -14.07 5.55 -8.89
N TRP A 276 -12.77 5.67 -9.11
CA TRP A 276 -11.82 4.55 -9.21
C TRP A 276 -11.35 4.00 -7.86
N GLN A 277 -11.58 4.69 -6.74
CA GLN A 277 -11.06 4.26 -5.42
C GLN A 277 -11.56 2.88 -4.97
N PRO A 278 -12.85 2.52 -5.11
CA PRO A 278 -13.35 1.20 -4.72
C PRO A 278 -12.62 0.06 -5.44
N TYR A 279 -12.53 0.14 -6.77
CA TYR A 279 -11.83 -0.85 -7.60
C TYR A 279 -10.32 -0.88 -7.31
N SER A 280 -9.67 0.29 -7.24
CA SER A 280 -8.22 0.39 -7.07
C SER A 280 -7.77 -0.13 -5.70
N SER A 281 -8.48 0.25 -4.64
CA SER A 281 -8.20 -0.27 -3.29
C SER A 281 -8.42 -1.79 -3.20
N LEU A 282 -9.36 -2.34 -3.96
CA LEU A 282 -9.59 -3.78 -4.06
C LEU A 282 -8.43 -4.50 -4.77
N CYS A 283 -7.88 -3.92 -5.84
CA CYS A 283 -6.69 -4.43 -6.51
C CYS A 283 -5.50 -4.55 -5.53
N ALA A 284 -5.24 -3.49 -4.77
CA ALA A 284 -4.19 -3.50 -3.74
C ALA A 284 -4.42 -4.57 -2.67
N ALA A 285 -5.66 -4.71 -2.19
CA ALA A 285 -6.03 -5.72 -1.20
C ALA A 285 -5.90 -7.16 -1.73
N ALA A 286 -6.23 -7.40 -3.00
CA ALA A 286 -6.05 -8.71 -3.63
C ALA A 286 -4.57 -9.10 -3.73
N PHE A 287 -3.69 -8.13 -4.01
CA PHE A 287 -2.25 -8.38 -4.01
C PHE A 287 -1.68 -8.57 -2.59
N MET A 288 -2.15 -7.78 -1.61
CA MET A 288 -1.85 -8.02 -0.19
C MET A 288 -2.17 -9.46 0.22
N LYS A 289 -3.36 -9.96 -0.15
CA LYS A 289 -3.77 -11.33 0.15
C LYS A 289 -2.78 -12.35 -0.41
N THR A 290 -2.26 -12.13 -1.62
CA THR A 290 -1.23 -12.99 -2.24
C THR A 290 0.05 -13.05 -1.43
N ILE A 291 0.54 -11.89 -0.96
CA ILE A 291 1.77 -11.84 -0.15
C ILE A 291 1.56 -12.58 1.17
N ILE A 292 0.47 -12.31 1.88
CA ILE A 292 0.18 -12.95 3.17
C ILE A 292 0.13 -14.47 3.05
N TYR A 293 -0.50 -15.00 1.99
CA TYR A 293 -0.52 -16.45 1.72
C TYR A 293 0.88 -17.08 1.54
N LYS A 294 1.86 -16.30 1.10
CA LYS A 294 3.25 -16.74 0.88
C LYS A 294 4.17 -16.51 2.09
N ILE A 295 3.74 -15.82 3.15
CA ILE A 295 4.55 -15.67 4.36
C ILE A 295 4.74 -17.05 5.01
N PRO A 296 5.99 -17.51 5.25
CA PRO A 296 6.27 -18.81 5.85
C PRO A 296 5.96 -18.82 7.36
N ASN A 297 5.62 -20.00 7.89
CA ASN A 297 5.30 -20.18 9.31
C ASN A 297 6.49 -20.09 10.26
N ASN A 298 7.69 -20.45 9.79
CA ASN A 298 8.83 -20.77 10.65
C ASN A 298 9.78 -19.60 10.90
N LEU A 299 9.33 -18.35 10.77
CA LEU A 299 10.21 -17.21 11.05
C LEU A 299 10.58 -17.07 12.54
N TYR A 300 9.99 -17.86 13.44
CA TYR A 300 10.15 -17.70 14.89
C TYR A 300 10.32 -19.01 15.70
N ALA A 301 10.72 -20.12 15.07
CA ALA A 301 11.00 -21.36 15.82
C ALA A 301 12.31 -21.33 16.65
N HIS A 302 13.05 -20.21 16.68
CA HIS A 302 14.38 -20.14 17.30
C HIS A 302 14.54 -19.16 18.47
N SER A 303 13.46 -18.62 19.05
CA SER A 303 13.58 -17.72 20.21
C SER A 303 12.98 -18.25 21.52
N ASN A 304 12.43 -19.48 21.55
CA ASN A 304 11.77 -20.04 22.74
C ASN A 304 12.35 -21.39 23.20
N SER A 305 13.60 -21.72 22.86
CA SER A 305 14.25 -22.97 23.30
C SER A 305 15.55 -22.76 24.09
N GLN A 306 15.66 -21.64 24.80
CA GLN A 306 16.75 -21.41 25.75
C GLN A 306 16.19 -20.71 26.98
N HIS A 307 15.32 -21.37 27.74
CA HIS A 307 14.97 -20.98 29.12
C HIS A 307 14.28 -22.12 29.88
N ASP A 308 14.72 -23.36 29.62
CA ASP A 308 14.46 -24.52 30.48
C ASP A 308 15.76 -25.33 30.43
N ASP A 309 16.26 -25.74 31.60
CA ASP A 309 17.56 -26.40 31.89
C ASP A 309 18.61 -25.43 32.44
N ASP A 310 18.50 -25.12 33.74
CA ASP A 310 19.61 -25.08 34.71
C ASP A 310 19.06 -24.57 36.05
N ASP A 311 18.36 -25.44 36.79
CA ASP A 311 18.17 -25.32 38.23
C ASP A 311 17.80 -26.73 38.73
N ASP A 312 18.81 -27.55 38.99
CA ASP A 312 18.85 -28.47 40.13
C ASP A 312 20.26 -29.07 40.28
N ASP A 313 20.72 -29.04 41.53
CA ASP A 313 21.83 -29.79 42.14
C ASP A 313 23.28 -29.42 41.77
N ASP A 314 23.93 -28.66 42.66
CA ASP A 314 24.97 -29.30 43.48
C ASP A 314 25.28 -28.56 44.79
N ASP A 315 25.57 -29.39 45.77
CA ASP A 315 25.55 -29.24 47.21
C ASP A 315 26.93 -28.77 47.78
N ILE A 316 26.95 -28.38 49.06
CA ILE A 316 28.10 -28.43 50.00
C ILE A 316 29.19 -27.33 49.92
N LEU A 317 29.10 -26.33 50.81
CA LEU A 317 29.98 -26.12 52.00
C LEU A 317 29.50 -24.96 52.88
#